data_AF-A0AA96X2L7-F1
#
_entry.id   AF-A0AA96X2L7-F1
#
_cell.length_a   1.000
_cell.length_b   1.000
_cell.length_c   1.000
_cell.angle_alpha   90.00
_cell.angle_beta   90.00
_cell.angle_gamma   90.00
#
_symmetry.space_group_name_H-M   'P 1'
#
loop_
_entity.id
_entity.type
_entity.pdbx_description
1 polymer ?
#
loop_
_entity_poly.entity_id
_entity_poly.type
_entity_poly.pdbx_seq_one_letter_code
_entity_poly.pdbx_strand_id
1 'polypeptide(L)'
;MLSTTDILAMMKERLGSYYKVAQELGVHPNRVNQMRHHGGKLTFEQGLIAAKFLGVSDESIILSLAAEKSRNTPSFDDLARLAAKHTTNFGALASVFALAILASGELLTNPAVTSLTSSLSKMA
;
A
#
# COMPACT_ATOMS: atom_id res chain seq x y z
N MET A 1 4.95 -9.63 -5.96
CA MET A 1 4.77 -8.20 -5.59
C MET A 1 4.42 -7.45 -6.86
N LEU A 2 3.24 -6.82 -6.92
CA LEU A 2 2.82 -6.07 -8.09
C LEU A 2 3.37 -4.65 -8.01
N SER A 3 4.16 -4.23 -9.00
CA SER A 3 4.59 -2.84 -9.08
C SER A 3 3.48 -1.94 -9.63
N THR A 4 3.61 -0.63 -9.42
CA THR A 4 2.75 0.37 -10.07
C THR A 4 2.66 0.12 -11.57
N THR A 5 3.77 -0.23 -12.23
CA THR A 5 3.80 -0.50 -13.66
C THR A 5 3.00 -1.75 -14.03
N ASP A 6 3.09 -2.82 -13.23
CA ASP A 6 2.35 -4.06 -13.45
C ASP A 6 0.85 -3.84 -13.28
N ILE A 7 0.45 -3.10 -12.24
CA ILE A 7 -0.95 -2.73 -12.00
C ILE A 7 -1.51 -1.95 -13.18
N LEU A 8 -0.79 -0.94 -13.66
CA LEU A 8 -1.19 -0.15 -14.82
C LEU A 8 -1.26 -0.99 -16.10
N ALA A 9 -0.35 -1.96 -16.29
CA ALA A 9 -0.35 -2.85 -17.43
C ALA A 9 -1.56 -3.78 -17.44
N MET A 10 -1.89 -4.41 -16.30
CA MET A 10 -3.09 -5.24 -16.16
C MET A 10 -4.37 -4.44 -16.40
N MET A 11 -4.46 -3.21 -15.88
CA MET A 11 -5.61 -2.35 -16.16
C MET A 11 -5.69 -2.00 -17.66
N LYS A 12 -4.55 -1.71 -18.31
CA LYS A 12 -4.51 -1.48 -19.76
C LYS A 12 -5.00 -2.70 -20.51
N GLU A 13 -4.61 -3.91 -20.15
CA GLU A 13 -5.03 -5.13 -20.86
C GLU A 13 -6.55 -5.28 -20.87
N ARG A 14 -7.23 -4.92 -19.78
CA ARG A 14 -8.70 -4.94 -19.72
C ARG A 14 -9.38 -3.74 -20.40
N LEU A 15 -8.79 -2.55 -20.31
CA LEU A 15 -9.38 -1.31 -20.85
C LEU A 15 -9.01 -1.02 -22.32
N GLY A 16 -7.92 -1.61 -22.81
CA GLY A 16 -7.36 -1.43 -24.14
C GLY A 16 -6.41 -0.24 -24.31
N SER A 17 -6.32 0.70 -23.36
CA SER A 17 -5.39 1.83 -23.46
C SER A 17 -5.05 2.47 -22.11
N TYR A 18 -3.86 3.08 -22.02
CA TYR A 18 -3.46 3.87 -20.85
C TYR A 18 -4.24 5.17 -20.68
N TYR A 19 -4.84 5.68 -21.75
CA TYR A 19 -5.74 6.82 -21.67
C TYR A 19 -6.98 6.49 -20.83
N LYS A 20 -7.60 5.33 -21.09
CA LYS A 20 -8.72 4.84 -20.28
C LYS A 20 -8.31 4.49 -18.85
N VAL A 21 -7.11 3.95 -18.65
CA VAL A 21 -6.56 3.74 -17.29
C VAL A 21 -6.47 5.07 -16.53
N ALA A 22 -6.03 6.15 -17.19
CA ALA A 22 -5.97 7.46 -16.57
C ALA A 22 -7.35 7.99 -16.17
N GLN A 23 -8.37 7.76 -17.01
CA GLN A 23 -9.76 8.11 -16.71
C GLN A 23 -10.30 7.33 -15.51
N GLU A 24 -10.09 6.00 -15.47
CA GLU A 24 -10.51 5.14 -14.36
C GLU A 24 -9.87 5.58 -13.03
N LEU A 25 -8.58 5.93 -13.07
CA LEU A 25 -7.84 6.39 -11.89
C LEU A 25 -8.06 7.87 -11.56
N GLY A 26 -8.87 8.61 -12.33
CA GLY A 26 -9.12 10.03 -12.12
C GLY A 26 -7.88 10.91 -12.22
N VAL A 27 -6.94 10.59 -13.11
CA VAL A 27 -5.68 11.32 -13.31
C VAL A 27 -5.47 11.77 -14.75
N HIS A 28 -4.61 12.79 -14.93
CA HIS A 28 -4.19 13.20 -16.26
C HIS A 28 -3.38 12.09 -16.97
N PRO A 29 -3.56 11.83 -18.28
CA PRO A 29 -2.84 10.78 -19.00
C PRO A 29 -1.31 10.90 -18.92
N ASN A 30 -0.79 12.13 -18.90
CA ASN A 30 0.65 12.36 -18.72
C ASN A 30 1.16 11.80 -17.37
N ARG A 31 0.35 11.80 -16.32
CA ARG A 31 0.73 11.20 -15.03
C ARG A 31 0.91 9.69 -15.16
N VAL A 32 0.04 9.01 -15.90
CA VAL A 32 0.22 7.57 -16.20
C VAL A 32 1.50 7.32 -17.00
N ASN A 33 1.81 8.20 -17.95
CA ASN A 33 3.06 8.12 -18.70
C ASN A 33 4.29 8.29 -17.78
N GLN A 34 4.26 9.27 -16.88
CA GLN A 34 5.31 9.51 -15.89
C GLN A 34 5.49 8.31 -14.93
N MET A 35 4.39 7.70 -14.47
CA MET A 35 4.46 6.50 -13.62
C MET A 35 5.14 5.33 -14.33
N ARG A 36 4.86 5.15 -15.63
CA ARG A 36 5.41 4.04 -16.42
C ARG A 36 6.89 4.18 -16.78
N HIS A 37 7.36 5.39 -17.04
CA HIS A 37 8.68 5.62 -17.63
C HIS A 37 9.67 6.31 -16.68
N HIS A 38 9.18 7.00 -15.65
CA HIS A 38 10.00 7.85 -14.78
C HIS A 38 9.83 7.50 -13.29
N GLY A 39 9.24 6.35 -12.97
CA GLY A 39 9.23 5.81 -11.61
C GLY A 39 8.18 6.39 -10.66
N GLY A 40 7.20 7.13 -11.17
CA GLY A 40 6.06 7.57 -10.36
C GLY A 40 5.27 6.38 -9.79
N LYS A 41 4.76 6.52 -8.56
CA LYS A 41 4.02 5.46 -7.85
C LYS A 41 2.54 5.81 -7.75
N LEU A 42 1.68 4.80 -7.76
CA LEU A 42 0.26 4.98 -7.41
C LEU A 42 0.13 5.41 -5.96
N THR A 43 -0.85 6.27 -5.69
CA THR A 43 -1.30 6.48 -4.31
C THR A 43 -2.08 5.27 -3.83
N PHE A 44 -2.24 5.11 -2.52
CA PHE A 44 -3.05 4.02 -1.98
C PHE A 44 -4.51 4.11 -2.43
N GLU A 45 -5.09 5.31 -2.49
CA GLU A 45 -6.46 5.51 -3.00
C GLU A 45 -6.60 5.06 -4.46
N GLN A 46 -5.60 5.36 -5.30
CA GLN A 46 -5.57 4.87 -6.69
C GLN A 46 -5.37 3.35 -6.75
N GLY A 47 -4.60 2.79 -5.82
CA GLY A 47 -4.47 1.35 -5.63
C GLY A 47 -5.81 0.68 -5.32
N LEU A 48 -6.64 1.25 -4.44
CA LEU A 48 -7.96 0.72 -4.13
C LEU A 48 -8.91 0.76 -5.34
N ILE A 49 -8.86 1.85 -6.12
CA ILE A 49 -9.61 1.93 -7.38
C ILE A 49 -9.16 0.81 -8.33
N ALA A 50 -7.86 0.62 -8.49
CA ALA A 50 -7.30 -0.44 -9.31
C ALA A 50 -7.68 -1.84 -8.80
N ALA A 51 -7.67 -2.06 -7.48
CA ALA A 51 -8.05 -3.32 -6.85
C ALA A 51 -9.49 -3.70 -7.18
N LYS A 52 -10.41 -2.76 -6.97
CA LYS A 52 -11.83 -2.91 -7.32
C LYS A 52 -12.04 -3.18 -8.81
N PHE A 53 -11.34 -2.44 -9.67
CA PHE A 53 -11.43 -2.63 -11.12
C PHE A 53 -10.91 -3.99 -11.58
N LEU A 54 -9.79 -4.44 -11.01
CA LEU A 54 -9.16 -5.72 -11.36
C LEU A 54 -9.86 -6.92 -10.71
N GLY A 55 -10.72 -6.69 -9.70
CA GLY A 55 -11.37 -7.75 -8.93
C GLY A 55 -10.39 -8.52 -8.06
N VAL A 56 -9.37 -7.83 -7.53
CA VAL A 56 -8.37 -8.38 -6.61
C VAL A 56 -8.56 -7.80 -5.22
N SER A 57 -8.07 -8.48 -4.18
CA SER A 57 -8.17 -7.99 -2.80
C SER A 57 -7.43 -6.67 -2.61
N ASP A 58 -8.07 -5.71 -1.94
CA ASP A 58 -7.50 -4.41 -1.59
C ASP A 58 -6.18 -4.56 -0.85
N GLU A 59 -6.12 -5.51 0.10
CA GLU A 59 -4.92 -5.78 0.91
C GLU A 59 -3.72 -6.14 0.04
N SER A 60 -3.91 -6.94 -1.01
CA SER A 60 -2.82 -7.37 -1.90
C SER A 60 -2.20 -6.20 -2.68
N ILE A 61 -3.03 -5.24 -3.10
CA ILE A 61 -2.58 -4.06 -3.83
C ILE A 61 -1.92 -3.07 -2.87
N ILE A 62 -2.53 -2.81 -1.71
CA ILE A 62 -1.97 -1.90 -0.71
C ILE A 62 -0.63 -2.40 -0.20
N LEU A 63 -0.51 -3.70 0.13
CA LEU A 63 0.74 -4.29 0.58
C LEU A 63 1.81 -4.21 -0.52
N SER A 64 1.45 -4.45 -1.78
CA SER A 64 2.38 -4.34 -2.90
C SER A 64 2.86 -2.91 -3.10
N LEU A 65 1.97 -1.91 -3.04
CA LEU A 65 2.32 -0.49 -3.14
C LEU A 65 3.17 -0.02 -1.95
N ALA A 66 2.87 -0.50 -0.74
CA ALA A 66 3.65 -0.20 0.44
C ALA A 66 5.08 -0.76 0.34
N ALA A 67 5.22 -2.01 -0.12
CA ALA A 67 6.52 -2.64 -0.37
C ALA A 67 7.28 -1.94 -1.50
N GLU A 68 6.58 -1.45 -2.53
CA GLU A 68 7.19 -0.67 -3.61
C GLU A 68 7.69 0.71 -3.13
N LYS A 69 6.95 1.37 -2.23
CA LYS A 69 7.33 2.66 -1.64
C LYS A 69 8.44 2.55 -0.60
N SER A 70 8.46 1.49 0.20
CA SER A 70 9.46 1.29 1.27
C SER A 70 10.87 1.08 0.74
N ARG A 71 11.01 0.64 -0.52
CA ARG A 71 12.31 0.52 -1.20
C ARG A 71 13.02 1.86 -1.38
N ASN A 72 12.32 2.99 -1.33
CA ASN A 72 12.87 4.32 -1.66
C ASN A 72 12.76 5.37 -0.54
N THR A 73 12.02 5.14 0.56
CA THR A 73 11.84 6.09 1.69
C THR A 73 11.18 5.39 2.89
N PRO A 74 11.27 5.89 4.15
CA PRO A 74 10.62 5.27 5.31
C PRO A 74 9.10 5.54 5.26
N SER A 75 8.39 4.78 4.43
CA SER A 75 6.97 4.93 4.10
C SER A 75 6.01 4.42 5.18
N PHE A 76 6.46 4.37 6.43
CA PHE A 76 5.67 3.87 7.56
C PHE A 76 4.50 4.82 7.90
N ASP A 77 4.72 6.14 7.77
CA ASP A 77 3.74 7.17 8.12
C ASP A 77 2.53 7.22 7.17
N ASP A 78 2.76 6.99 5.87
CA ASP A 78 1.69 6.95 4.86
C ASP A 78 0.79 5.72 5.05
N LEU A 79 1.37 4.58 5.44
CA LEU A 79 0.66 3.36 5.77
C LEU A 79 -0.18 3.54 7.03
N ALA A 80 0.39 4.13 8.08
CA ALA A 80 -0.31 4.42 9.33
C ALA A 80 -1.50 5.37 9.11
N ARG A 81 -1.35 6.38 8.24
CA ARG A 81 -2.42 7.32 7.89
C ARG A 81 -3.56 6.65 7.10
N LEU A 82 -3.24 5.72 6.20
CA LEU A 82 -4.25 4.96 5.46
C LEU A 82 -5.00 3.98 6.38
N ALA A 83 -4.26 3.27 7.25
CA ALA A 83 -4.85 2.40 8.25
C ALA A 83 -5.86 3.18 9.11
N ALA A 84 -5.46 4.35 9.63
CA ALA A 84 -6.35 5.20 10.43
C ALA A 84 -7.63 5.64 9.71
N LYS A 85 -7.60 5.80 8.38
CA LYS A 85 -8.76 6.26 7.58
C LYS A 85 -9.71 5.12 7.19
N HIS A 86 -9.24 3.87 7.14
CA HIS A 86 -10.02 2.72 6.68
C HIS A 86 -10.36 1.68 7.76
N THR A 87 -9.84 1.82 8.99
CA THR A 87 -10.16 0.89 10.09
C THR A 87 -11.03 1.52 11.17
N THR A 88 -12.30 1.11 11.23
CA THR A 88 -13.14 1.18 12.44
C THR A 88 -12.77 0.09 13.46
N ASN A 89 -11.80 -0.80 13.17
CA ASN A 89 -11.36 -1.88 14.06
C ASN A 89 -9.85 -2.15 13.91
N PHE A 90 -9.04 -1.42 14.69
CA PHE A 90 -7.58 -1.50 14.71
C PHE A 90 -6.99 -2.84 15.21
N GLY A 91 -7.80 -3.72 15.81
CA GLY A 91 -7.30 -4.94 16.46
C GLY A 91 -6.79 -6.03 15.50
N ALA A 92 -7.32 -6.12 14.28
CA ALA A 92 -7.05 -7.25 13.38
C ALA A 92 -5.88 -7.01 12.41
N LEU A 93 -5.70 -5.79 11.90
CA LEU A 93 -4.61 -5.49 10.96
C LEU A 93 -3.27 -5.28 11.66
N ALA A 94 -3.28 -4.66 12.86
CA ALA A 94 -2.08 -4.52 13.67
C ALA A 94 -1.56 -5.89 14.16
N SER A 95 -2.45 -6.83 14.46
CA SER A 95 -2.07 -8.19 14.84
C SER A 95 -1.52 -8.99 13.66
N VAL A 96 -2.07 -8.86 12.45
CA VAL A 96 -1.51 -9.53 11.26
C VAL A 96 -0.13 -8.97 10.89
N PHE A 97 0.07 -7.65 10.99
CA PHE A 97 1.39 -7.05 10.72
C PHE A 97 2.40 -7.37 11.83
N ALA A 98 1.98 -7.32 13.11
CA ALA A 98 2.81 -7.75 14.23
C ALA A 98 3.19 -9.24 14.12
N LEU A 99 2.28 -10.11 13.67
CA LEU A 99 2.55 -11.53 13.45
C LEU A 99 3.48 -11.77 12.26
N ALA A 100 3.31 -11.01 11.17
CA ALA A 100 4.21 -11.06 10.01
C ALA A 100 5.63 -10.59 10.37
N ILE A 101 5.76 -9.60 11.25
CA ILE A 101 7.06 -9.13 11.75
C ILE A 101 7.64 -10.11 12.79
N LEU A 102 6.81 -10.72 13.65
CA LEU A 102 7.25 -11.77 14.59
C LEU A 102 7.77 -13.00 13.85
N ALA A 103 7.09 -13.41 12.77
CA ALA A 103 7.50 -14.53 11.90
C ALA A 103 8.80 -14.24 11.13
N SER A 104 9.16 -12.97 10.97
CA SER A 104 10.39 -12.52 10.30
C SER A 104 11.60 -12.42 11.23
N GLY A 105 11.44 -12.65 12.55
CA GLY A 105 12.55 -12.75 13.51
C GLY A 105 13.32 -11.46 13.84
N GLU A 106 13.05 -10.32 13.19
CA GLU A 106 13.83 -9.08 13.35
C GLU A 106 13.32 -8.12 14.45
N LEU A 107 12.30 -8.50 15.25
CA LEU A 107 11.62 -7.55 16.13
C LEU A 107 12.28 -7.30 17.50
N LEU A 108 13.23 -8.14 17.93
CA LEU A 108 13.79 -8.02 19.29
C LEU A 108 14.88 -6.94 19.43
N THR A 109 15.25 -6.25 18.35
CA THR A 109 16.34 -5.26 18.39
C THR A 109 15.90 -3.84 18.05
N ASN A 110 14.64 -3.61 17.67
CA ASN A 110 14.20 -2.27 17.26
C ASN A 110 13.57 -1.48 18.44
N PRO A 111 14.22 -0.41 18.94
CA PRO A 111 13.74 0.37 20.08
C PRO A 111 12.40 1.08 19.82
N ALA A 112 11.99 1.24 18.54
CA ALA A 112 10.70 1.82 18.18
C ALA A 112 9.49 0.92 18.54
N VAL A 113 9.70 -0.39 18.66
CA VAL A 113 8.61 -1.35 18.96
C VAL A 113 8.48 -1.58 20.47
N THR A 114 9.58 -1.46 21.22
CA THR A 114 9.57 -1.53 22.68
C THR A 114 8.81 -0.36 23.32
N SER A 115 8.81 0.82 22.69
CA SER A 115 8.06 1.97 23.19
C SER A 115 6.54 1.80 23.02
N LEU A 116 6.10 1.18 21.92
CA LEU A 116 4.69 0.89 21.63
C LEU A 116 4.10 -0.14 22.59
N THR A 117 4.83 -1.22 22.92
CA THR A 117 4.37 -2.23 23.89
C THR A 117 4.29 -1.67 25.31
N SER A 118 5.22 -0.80 25.69
CA SER A 118 5.20 -0.13 27.01
C SER A 118 4.03 0.86 27.15
N SER A 119 3.59 1.48 26.04
CA SER A 119 2.45 2.39 26.06
C SER A 119 1.12 1.65 26.12
N LEU A 120 1.04 0.47 25.50
CA LEU A 120 -0.15 -0.40 25.57
C LEU A 120 -0.33 -1.03 26.96
N SER A 121 0.75 -1.38 27.66
CA SER A 121 0.65 -1.94 29.02
C SER A 121 0.24 -0.92 30.09
N LYS A 122 0.24 0.38 29.77
CA LYS A 122 -0.22 1.45 30.67
C LYS A 122 -1.69 1.83 30.45
N MET A 123 -2.35 1.24 29.44
CA MET A 123 -3.77 1.48 29.14
C MET A 123 -4.67 0.28 29.49
N ALA A 124 -4.12 -0.76 30.13
CA ALA A 124 -4.87 -1.85 30.77
C ALA A 124 -4.70 -1.74 32.30
#